data_AF-A0A945H8P4-F1
#
_entry.id   AF-A0A945H8P4-F1
#
_cell.length_a   1.000
_cell.length_b   1.000
_cell.length_c   1.000
_cell.angle_alpha   90.00
_cell.angle_beta   90.00
_cell.angle_gamma   90.00
#
_symmetry.space_group_name_H-M   'P 1'
#
loop_
_entity.id
_entity.type
_entity.pdbx_description
1 polymer ?
#
loop_
_entity_poly.entity_id
_entity_poly.type
_entity_poly.pdbx_seq_one_letter_code
_entity_poly.pdbx_strand_id
1 'polypeptide(L)'
;THPRDVFRPAITANASAVFLAHNHPSGDPTPSEADIKFTRDIIRAGKLLKIDVLDHIILGHRTAERGKDFASLRELGYFYA
;
A
#
# COMPACT_ATOMS: atom_id res chain seq x y z
N THR A 1 11.47 2.96 -3.46
CA THR A 1 10.59 3.85 -4.25
C THR A 1 10.27 5.09 -3.45
N HIS A 2 10.23 6.27 -4.05
CA HIS A 2 9.90 7.53 -3.38
C HIS A 2 8.50 8.00 -3.80
N PRO A 3 7.78 8.82 -2.99
CA PRO A 3 6.49 9.38 -3.39
C PRO A 3 6.43 9.99 -4.80
N ARG A 4 7.51 10.65 -5.27
CA ARG A 4 7.56 11.23 -6.62
C ARG A 4 7.39 10.18 -7.71
N ASP A 5 7.92 8.99 -7.50
CA ASP A 5 7.89 7.90 -8.48
C ASP A 5 6.50 7.28 -8.56
N VAL A 6 5.76 7.28 -7.43
CA VAL A 6 4.38 6.81 -7.34
C VAL A 6 3.42 7.83 -7.97
N PHE A 7 3.56 9.11 -7.63
CA PHE A 7 2.58 10.12 -8.04
C PHE A 7 2.83 10.71 -9.42
N ARG A 8 4.07 10.68 -9.96
CA ARG A 8 4.31 11.12 -11.34
C ARG A 8 3.39 10.42 -12.35
N PRO A 9 3.32 9.07 -12.41
CA PRO A 9 2.41 8.41 -13.34
C PRO A 9 0.93 8.68 -13.03
N ALA A 10 0.56 8.76 -11.74
CA ALA A 10 -0.81 9.07 -11.32
C ALA A 10 -1.27 10.44 -11.83
N ILE A 11 -0.42 11.47 -11.69
CA ILE A 11 -0.67 12.82 -12.19
C ILE A 11 -0.79 12.81 -13.71
N THR A 12 0.15 12.19 -14.43
CA THR A 12 0.11 12.15 -15.90
C THR A 12 -1.10 11.39 -16.45
N ALA A 13 -1.66 10.46 -15.67
CA ALA A 13 -2.85 9.71 -16.02
C ALA A 13 -4.16 10.40 -15.57
N ASN A 14 -4.10 11.60 -14.97
CA ASN A 14 -5.23 12.27 -14.35
C ASN A 14 -5.99 11.37 -13.33
N ALA A 15 -5.25 10.55 -12.58
CA ALA A 15 -5.84 9.63 -11.62
C ALA A 15 -6.45 10.39 -10.43
N SER A 16 -7.68 10.04 -10.05
CA SER A 16 -8.33 10.56 -8.84
C SER A 16 -7.78 9.92 -7.56
N ALA A 17 -7.27 8.69 -7.67
CA ALA A 17 -6.75 7.91 -6.55
C ALA A 17 -5.77 6.83 -7.04
N VAL A 18 -5.01 6.26 -6.10
CA VAL A 18 -4.09 5.13 -6.33
C VAL A 18 -4.29 4.07 -5.25
N PHE A 19 -3.98 2.81 -5.55
CA PHE A 19 -3.70 1.80 -4.54
C PHE A 19 -2.29 1.25 -4.78
N LEU A 20 -1.65 0.81 -3.70
CA LEU A 20 -0.33 0.22 -3.74
C LEU A 20 -0.46 -1.29 -3.62
N ALA A 21 0.40 -2.02 -4.32
CA ALA A 21 0.54 -3.45 -4.10
C ALA A 21 2.00 -3.87 -4.27
N HIS A 22 2.45 -4.79 -3.42
CA HIS A 22 3.70 -5.50 -3.63
C HIS A 22 3.58 -6.93 -3.10
N ASN A 23 4.45 -7.82 -3.55
CA ASN A 23 4.48 -9.20 -3.07
C ASN A 23 5.60 -9.39 -2.06
N HIS A 24 5.34 -10.21 -1.04
CA HIS A 24 6.37 -10.79 -0.19
C HIS A 24 6.78 -12.15 -0.78
N PRO A 25 8.01 -12.30 -1.31
CA PRO A 25 8.46 -13.58 -1.87
C PRO A 25 8.47 -14.74 -0.86
N SER A 26 8.49 -14.44 0.44
CA SER A 26 8.33 -15.43 1.52
C SER A 26 6.94 -16.08 1.55
N GLY A 27 5.95 -15.46 0.90
CA GLY A 27 4.56 -15.87 0.96
C GLY A 27 3.81 -15.39 2.21
N ASP A 28 4.46 -14.75 3.19
CA ASP A 28 3.79 -14.16 4.35
C ASP A 28 3.43 -12.69 4.10
N PRO A 29 2.14 -12.32 4.01
CA PRO A 29 1.73 -10.96 3.73
C PRO A 29 1.76 -10.03 4.97
N THR A 30 2.27 -10.49 6.12
CA THR A 30 2.40 -9.65 7.32
C THR A 30 3.25 -8.41 7.02
N PRO A 31 2.74 -7.19 7.28
CA PRO A 31 3.47 -5.96 6.96
C PRO A 31 4.73 -5.79 7.81
N SER A 32 5.82 -5.39 7.17
CA SER A 32 7.03 -4.95 7.85
C SER A 32 6.93 -3.49 8.29
N GLU A 33 7.81 -3.08 9.20
CA GLU A 33 7.96 -1.66 9.57
C GLU A 33 8.30 -0.76 8.36
N ALA A 34 9.03 -1.32 7.39
CA ALA A 34 9.35 -0.60 6.15
C ALA A 34 8.10 -0.36 5.30
N ASP A 35 7.19 -1.34 5.21
CA ASP A 35 5.92 -1.21 4.49
C ASP A 35 5.03 -0.17 5.15
N ILE A 36 4.91 -0.22 6.47
CA ILE A 36 4.08 0.72 7.24
C ILE A 36 4.65 2.14 7.08
N LYS A 37 5.97 2.32 7.23
CA LYS A 37 6.61 3.64 7.04
C LYS A 37 6.39 4.15 5.62
N PHE A 38 6.65 3.32 4.62
CA PHE A 38 6.44 3.68 3.22
C PHE A 38 4.99 4.11 2.97
N THR A 39 4.02 3.34 3.45
CA THR A 39 2.59 3.64 3.33
C THR A 39 2.23 4.99 3.91
N ARG A 40 2.72 5.30 5.13
CA ARG A 40 2.49 6.61 5.76
C ARG A 40 3.06 7.76 4.95
N ASP A 41 4.25 7.58 4.38
CA ASP A 41 4.91 8.60 3.55
C ASP A 41 4.11 8.82 2.24
N ILE A 42 3.61 7.77 1.59
CA ILE A 42 2.75 7.90 0.39
C ILE A 42 1.40 8.54 0.73
N ILE A 43 0.74 8.15 1.82
CA ILE A 43 -0.54 8.76 2.26
C ILE A 43 -0.38 10.26 2.48
N ARG A 44 0.70 10.70 3.16
CA ARG A 44 0.98 12.12 3.40
C ARG A 44 1.18 12.88 2.08
N ALA A 45 1.92 12.31 1.13
CA ALA A 45 2.11 12.91 -0.18
C ALA A 45 0.80 12.98 -0.99
N GLY A 46 -0.01 11.91 -0.97
CA GLY A 46 -1.32 11.87 -1.64
C GLY A 46 -2.28 12.94 -1.13
N LYS A 47 -2.32 13.17 0.19
CA LYS A 47 -3.10 14.26 0.81
C LYS A 47 -2.70 15.64 0.28
N LEU A 48 -1.40 15.91 0.12
CA LEU A 48 -0.90 17.19 -0.41
C LEU A 48 -1.26 17.37 -1.89
N LEU A 49 -1.21 16.29 -2.67
CA LEU A 49 -1.50 16.30 -4.10
C LEU A 49 -3.00 16.19 -4.42
N LYS A 50 -3.85 15.95 -3.41
CA LYS A 50 -5.28 15.63 -3.56
C LYS A 50 -5.51 14.40 -4.47
N ILE A 51 -4.67 13.38 -4.31
CA ILE A 51 -4.81 12.07 -4.94
C ILE A 51 -4.87 11.05 -3.82
N ASP A 52 -6.03 10.43 -3.62
CA ASP A 52 -6.25 9.53 -2.49
C ASP A 52 -5.45 8.24 -2.63
N VAL A 53 -4.89 7.77 -1.51
CA VAL A 53 -4.34 6.41 -1.41
C VAL A 53 -5.44 5.52 -0.86
N LEU A 54 -5.97 4.64 -1.69
CA LEU A 54 -7.10 3.78 -1.34
C LEU A 54 -6.65 2.65 -0.43
N ASP A 55 -5.54 1.99 -0.70
CA ASP A 55 -5.00 0.93 0.15
C ASP A 55 -3.54 0.65 -0.17
N HIS A 56 -2.89 -0.16 0.67
CA HIS A 56 -1.65 -0.85 0.36
C HIS A 56 -1.84 -2.35 0.63
N ILE A 57 -1.82 -3.14 -0.44
CA ILE A 57 -2.00 -4.58 -0.40
C ILE A 57 -0.64 -5.29 -0.44
N ILE A 58 -0.39 -6.15 0.53
CA ILE A 58 0.76 -7.06 0.51
C ILE A 58 0.27 -8.43 0.06
N LEU A 59 0.78 -8.92 -1.06
CA LEU A 59 0.44 -10.22 -1.61
C LEU A 59 1.38 -11.30 -1.02
N GLY A 60 0.79 -12.41 -0.62
CA GLY A 60 1.47 -13.61 -0.13
C GLY A 60 0.80 -14.87 -0.67
N HIS A 61 0.77 -15.92 0.15
CA HIS A 61 0.16 -17.19 -0.19
C HIS A 61 -0.86 -17.63 0.86
N ARG A 62 -1.92 -18.28 0.41
CA ARG A 62 -2.85 -18.99 1.28
C ARG A 62 -2.15 -20.21 1.88
N THR A 63 -2.32 -20.44 3.18
CA THR A 63 -1.85 -21.65 3.86
C THR A 63 -3.02 -22.31 4.60
N ALA A 64 -2.80 -23.47 5.20
CA ALA A 64 -3.80 -24.12 6.06
C ALA A 64 -4.18 -23.23 7.26
N GLU A 65 -3.24 -22.44 7.76
CA GLU A 65 -3.39 -21.58 8.94
C GLU A 65 -3.82 -20.14 8.56
N ARG A 66 -3.55 -19.71 7.33
CA ARG A 66 -3.85 -18.36 6.85
C ARG A 66 -4.78 -18.41 5.64
N GLY A 67 -6.05 -18.11 5.87
CA GLY A 67 -7.11 -18.17 4.86
C GLY A 67 -7.04 -17.11 3.77
N LYS A 68 -6.42 -15.94 4.04
CA LYS A 68 -6.17 -14.88 3.06
C LYS A 68 -4.75 -15.01 2.49
N ASP A 69 -4.62 -14.82 1.18
CA ASP A 69 -3.35 -14.73 0.45
C ASP A 69 -2.83 -13.28 0.35
N PHE A 70 -3.42 -12.35 1.10
CA PHE A 70 -3.00 -10.96 1.15
C PHE A 70 -3.26 -10.31 2.51
N ALA A 71 -2.66 -9.15 2.73
CA ALA A 71 -2.96 -8.23 3.82
C ALA A 71 -3.29 -6.85 3.26
N SER A 72 -4.38 -6.26 3.74
CA SER A 72 -4.73 -4.86 3.48
C SER A 72 -4.28 -4.00 4.66
N LEU A 73 -3.38 -3.04 4.41
CA LEU A 73 -2.95 -2.14 5.48
C LEU A 73 -4.08 -1.22 5.95
N ARG A 74 -5.08 -0.93 5.10
CA ARG A 74 -6.29 -0.23 5.53
C ARG A 74 -7.14 -1.07 6.47
N GLU A 75 -7.43 -2.32 6.12
CA GLU A 75 -8.20 -3.24 6.98
C GLU A 75 -7.50 -3.47 8.33
N LEU A 76 -6.17 -3.51 8.34
CA LEU A 76 -5.35 -3.64 9.54
C LEU A 76 -5.25 -2.34 10.36
N GLY A 77 -5.82 -1.22 9.90
CA GLY A 77 -5.90 0.04 10.64
C GLY A 77 -4.72 1.00 10.46
N TYR A 78 -3.74 0.69 9.60
CA TYR A 78 -2.54 1.52 9.40
C TYR A 78 -2.79 2.84 8.63
N PHE A 79 -4.01 3.06 8.13
CA PHE A 79 -4.40 4.28 7.39
C PHE A 79 -4.94 5.41 8.29
N TYR A 80 -5.34 5.08 9.51
CA TYR A 80 -6.05 5.98 10.41
C TYR A 80 -5.22 6.38 11.64
N ALA A 81 -3.96 5.93 11.70
CA ALA A 81 -2.98 6.24 12.74
C ALA A 81 -2.15 7.49 12.40
#